data_AF-A0A482ZRL6-F1
#
_entry.id   AF-A0A482ZRL6-F1
#
_cell.length_a   1.000
_cell.length_b   1.000
_cell.length_c   1.000
_cell.angle_alpha   90.00
_cell.angle_beta   90.00
_cell.angle_gamma   90.00
#
_symmetry.space_group_name_H-M   'P 1'
#
loop_
_entity.id
_entity.type
_entity.pdbx_description
1 polymer ?
#
loop_
_entity_poly.entity_id
_entity_poly.type
_entity_poly.pdbx_seq_one_letter_code
_entity_poly.pdbx_strand_id
1 'polypeptide(L)'
;MLSPENTLKLNVLIATCVAIRVDVYKLVVVGLTADKKEQTLTLDPADDGFEAIKAVQKMLVTKVLGSMGGYPSYLKRWSRMGQVESSNLKSLLKIGNIEAVVAVANSQNLNSEVLDLVWWCATNTDQQAEIGRFLLTRDFVIQHPVGQQIADYLLEFLPFTDDPSQLIDTTNLLLQEGLISQVAKDRLWKQGQRKTAFLVGFIERLQGQLPNNDGIIALNSNGKELALVNSEQGQILLKTISQILKKINQEHVLYRTLEVLGAYLKHPMIQPLADIQQLQIQAQQICENLGLTDEKIQARLLLSGVSEQLVVSTISAHSLAGSAIRKKLSHVLNPIQDALKLLTSP
;
A
#
# COMPACT_ATOMS: atom_id res chain seq x y z
N MET A 1 31.57 23.32 -10.13
CA MET A 1 31.33 24.37 -9.10
C MET A 1 30.14 25.22 -9.54
N LEU A 2 29.33 25.73 -8.62
CA LEU A 2 28.20 26.61 -8.98
C LEU A 2 28.71 27.97 -9.43
N SER A 3 28.04 28.59 -10.41
CA SER A 3 28.34 29.98 -10.81
C SER A 3 28.05 30.93 -9.64
N PRO A 4 28.73 32.10 -9.56
CA PRO A 4 28.42 33.11 -8.55
C PRO A 4 26.96 33.57 -8.58
N GLU A 5 26.38 33.67 -9.78
CA GLU A 5 24.97 34.02 -9.96
C GLU A 5 24.04 32.95 -9.39
N ASN A 6 24.25 31.67 -9.71
CA ASN A 6 23.44 30.57 -9.17
C ASN A 6 23.60 30.47 -7.64
N THR A 7 24.80 30.73 -7.13
CA THR A 7 25.07 30.79 -5.68
C THR A 7 24.25 31.91 -5.02
N LEU A 8 24.20 33.11 -5.61
CA LEU A 8 23.40 34.21 -5.09
C LEU A 8 21.91 33.86 -5.09
N LYS A 9 21.39 33.37 -6.23
CA LYS A 9 19.97 33.00 -6.36
C LYS A 9 19.57 31.90 -5.36
N LEU A 10 20.41 30.89 -5.16
CA LEU A 10 20.18 29.85 -4.14
C LEU A 10 20.15 30.41 -2.72
N ASN A 11 21.05 31.33 -2.36
CA ASN A 11 21.02 31.96 -1.04
C ASN A 11 19.71 32.75 -0.83
N VAL A 12 19.21 33.42 -1.86
CA VAL A 12 17.91 34.11 -1.81
C VAL A 12 16.77 33.13 -1.60
N LEU A 13 16.74 32.00 -2.33
CA LEU A 13 15.73 30.95 -2.13
C LEU A 13 15.75 30.40 -0.69
N ILE A 14 16.92 30.09 -0.15
CA ILE A 14 17.06 29.56 1.22
C ILE A 14 16.49 30.55 2.26
N ALA A 15 16.73 31.85 2.07
CA ALA A 15 16.29 32.90 2.98
C ALA A 15 14.78 33.20 2.89
N THR A 16 14.19 33.08 1.70
CA THR A 16 12.81 33.54 1.43
C THR A 16 11.78 32.41 1.39
N CYS A 17 12.19 31.19 1.10
CA CYS A 17 11.30 30.04 0.99
C CYS A 17 11.18 29.28 2.31
N VAL A 18 10.07 28.56 2.50
CA VAL A 18 9.82 27.65 3.63
C VAL A 18 10.17 26.20 3.31
N ALA A 19 10.23 25.84 2.02
CA ALA A 19 10.64 24.53 1.52
C ALA A 19 11.34 24.67 0.16
N ILE A 20 12.21 23.72 -0.17
CA ILE A 20 12.95 23.69 -1.43
C ILE A 20 12.90 22.28 -2.01
N ARG A 21 12.54 22.20 -3.29
CA ARG A 21 12.52 20.99 -4.10
C ARG A 21 13.53 21.13 -5.23
N VAL A 22 14.25 20.04 -5.51
CA VAL A 22 15.18 19.96 -6.64
C VAL A 22 14.63 18.95 -7.63
N ASP A 23 14.32 19.41 -8.83
CA ASP A 23 13.87 18.55 -9.93
C ASP A 23 15.10 18.17 -10.76
N VAL A 24 15.58 16.94 -10.55
CA VAL A 24 16.81 16.44 -11.16
C VAL A 24 16.68 16.23 -12.66
N TYR A 25 15.46 16.01 -13.15
CA TYR A 25 15.16 15.77 -14.56
C TYR A 25 15.12 17.07 -15.36
N LYS A 26 14.54 18.12 -14.77
CA LYS A 26 14.44 19.45 -15.40
C LYS A 26 15.62 20.36 -15.09
N LEU A 27 16.53 19.94 -14.21
CA LEU A 27 17.64 20.75 -13.69
C LEU A 27 17.15 22.09 -13.14
N VAL A 28 16.06 22.06 -12.37
CA VAL A 28 15.50 23.25 -11.72
C VAL A 28 15.45 23.09 -10.21
N VAL A 29 15.67 24.20 -9.51
CA VAL A 29 15.45 24.33 -8.07
C VAL A 29 14.23 25.19 -7.88
N VAL A 30 13.23 24.66 -7.18
CA VAL A 30 11.99 25.37 -6.88
C VAL A 30 11.95 25.62 -5.38
N GLY A 31 11.76 26.87 -4.97
CA GLY A 31 11.48 27.24 -3.60
C GLY A 31 10.02 27.61 -3.42
N LEU A 32 9.40 27.13 -2.33
CA LEU A 32 8.04 27.51 -1.96
C LEU A 32 8.08 28.57 -0.87
N THR A 33 7.47 29.73 -1.08
CA THR A 33 7.37 30.80 -0.08
C THR A 33 6.28 30.52 0.96
N ALA A 34 6.24 31.30 2.05
CA ALA A 34 5.21 31.19 3.08
C ALA A 34 3.79 31.46 2.54
N ASP A 35 3.66 32.32 1.51
CA ASP A 35 2.42 32.60 0.78
C ASP A 35 2.14 31.61 -0.36
N LYS A 36 2.81 30.44 -0.34
CA LYS A 36 2.61 29.32 -1.28
C LYS A 36 2.88 29.68 -2.76
N LYS A 37 3.76 30.64 -3.02
CA LYS A 37 4.25 30.96 -4.37
C LYS A 37 5.54 30.21 -4.66
N GLU A 38 5.67 29.74 -5.89
CA GLU A 38 6.88 29.07 -6.36
C GLU A 38 7.88 30.08 -6.93
N GLN A 39 9.14 29.96 -6.53
CA GLN A 39 10.27 30.66 -7.11
C GLN A 39 11.19 29.62 -7.76
N THR A 40 11.34 29.71 -9.08
CA THR A 40 12.08 28.73 -9.87
C THR A 40 13.44 29.28 -10.31
N LEU A 41 14.47 28.47 -10.11
CA LEU A 41 15.82 28.68 -10.59
C LEU A 41 16.19 27.55 -11.55
N THR A 42 16.38 27.89 -12.82
CA THR A 42 16.97 26.96 -13.79
C THR A 42 18.48 26.90 -13.59
N LEU A 43 19.03 25.69 -13.56
CA LEU A 43 20.46 25.47 -13.48
C LEU A 43 21.02 25.37 -14.90
N ASP A 44 21.91 26.29 -15.27
CA ASP A 44 22.67 26.18 -16.52
C ASP A 44 23.74 25.10 -16.37
N PRO A 45 23.66 23.98 -17.13
CA PRO A 45 24.66 22.94 -17.06
C PRO A 45 25.89 23.41 -17.84
N ALA A 46 26.93 23.84 -17.13
CA ALA A 46 28.17 24.26 -17.79
C ALA A 46 28.85 23.10 -18.54
N ASP A 47 28.69 21.84 -18.09
CA ASP A 47 29.11 20.61 -18.82
C ASP A 47 28.53 19.29 -18.23
N ASP A 48 27.96 19.28 -17.01
CA ASP A 48 27.28 18.10 -16.43
C ASP A 48 26.16 18.51 -15.45
N GLY A 49 24.91 18.17 -15.80
CA GLY A 49 23.74 18.45 -14.97
C GLY A 49 23.76 17.73 -13.62
N PHE A 50 24.37 16.54 -13.54
CA PHE A 50 24.46 15.78 -12.30
C PHE A 50 25.39 16.46 -11.28
N GLU A 51 26.55 16.94 -11.72
CA GLU A 51 27.48 17.68 -10.86
C GLU A 51 26.91 19.05 -10.45
N ALA A 52 26.07 19.68 -11.28
CA ALA A 52 25.33 20.88 -10.89
C ALA A 52 24.37 20.58 -9.72
N ILE A 53 23.54 19.53 -9.84
CA ILE A 53 22.60 19.10 -8.79
C ILE A 53 23.33 18.76 -7.49
N LYS A 54 24.43 18.02 -7.57
CA LYS A 54 25.24 17.65 -6.40
C LYS A 54 25.83 18.87 -5.71
N ALA A 55 26.27 19.88 -6.48
CA ALA A 55 26.77 21.13 -5.94
C ALA A 55 25.65 21.96 -5.27
N VAL A 56 24.45 22.00 -5.86
CA VAL A 56 23.26 22.61 -5.24
C VAL A 56 22.94 21.94 -3.91
N GLN A 57 22.77 20.61 -3.91
CA GLN A 57 22.42 19.86 -2.70
C GLN A 57 23.47 20.05 -1.60
N LYS A 58 24.76 20.01 -1.94
CA LYS A 58 25.84 20.28 -0.98
C LYS A 58 25.72 21.67 -0.36
N MET A 59 25.44 22.70 -1.17
CA MET A 59 25.23 24.06 -0.69
C MET A 59 24.01 24.16 0.25
N LEU A 60 22.87 23.59 -0.15
CA LEU A 60 21.64 23.59 0.64
C LEU A 60 21.87 22.92 2.00
N VAL A 61 22.47 21.73 2.02
CA VAL A 61 22.84 21.03 3.26
C VAL A 61 23.70 21.90 4.16
N THR A 62 24.79 22.48 3.64
CA THR A 62 25.73 23.28 4.45
C THR A 62 25.05 24.54 5.01
N LYS A 63 24.16 25.18 4.25
CA LYS A 63 23.47 26.39 4.69
C LYS A 63 22.35 26.11 5.69
N VAL A 64 21.62 25.01 5.53
CA VAL A 64 20.48 24.67 6.37
C VAL A 64 20.92 24.01 7.68
N LEU A 65 21.92 23.11 7.63
CA LEU A 65 22.36 22.32 8.79
C LEU A 65 23.66 22.82 9.44
N GLY A 66 24.32 23.82 8.84
CA GLY A 66 25.61 24.31 9.27
C GLY A 66 26.79 23.42 8.84
N SER A 67 28.00 23.82 9.23
CA SER A 67 29.27 23.21 8.83
C SER A 67 29.63 21.89 9.56
N MET A 68 28.75 21.36 10.41
CA MET A 68 29.03 20.17 11.22
C MET A 68 28.67 18.88 10.48
N GLY A 69 29.61 18.39 9.66
CA GLY A 69 29.68 16.97 9.23
C GLY A 69 29.00 16.57 7.93
N GLY A 70 28.24 17.46 7.30
CA GLY A 70 27.67 17.28 5.96
C GLY A 70 26.65 16.12 5.82
N TYR A 71 26.09 16.01 4.62
CA TYR A 71 25.24 14.90 4.19
C TYR A 71 26.13 13.75 3.68
N PRO A 72 25.88 12.46 4.00
CA PRO A 72 24.73 11.89 4.71
C PRO A 72 24.95 11.67 6.22
N SER A 73 26.07 12.12 6.78
CA SER A 73 26.41 11.94 8.22
C SER A 73 25.32 12.49 9.14
N TYR A 74 24.65 13.57 8.74
CA TYR A 74 23.51 14.13 9.46
C TYR A 74 22.31 13.17 9.51
N LEU A 75 21.94 12.50 8.41
CA LEU A 75 20.84 11.51 8.41
C LEU A 75 21.15 10.31 9.31
N LYS A 76 22.40 9.84 9.33
CA LYS A 76 22.84 8.75 10.23
C LYS A 76 22.76 9.15 11.71
N ARG A 77 22.99 10.42 12.03
CA ARG A 77 22.83 10.95 13.40
C ARG A 77 21.36 11.21 13.74
N TRP A 78 20.57 11.69 12.77
CA TRP A 78 19.13 11.89 12.89
C TRP A 78 18.39 10.59 13.23
N SER A 79 18.69 9.49 12.51
CA SER A 79 18.14 8.16 12.81
C SER A 79 18.52 7.64 14.21
N ARG A 80 19.65 8.10 14.78
CA ARG A 80 20.11 7.72 16.12
C ARG A 80 19.60 8.63 17.24
N MET A 81 19.25 9.89 16.95
CA MET A 81 18.89 10.87 17.97
C MET A 81 17.44 10.79 18.45
N GLY A 82 16.62 9.91 17.87
CA GLY A 82 15.39 9.39 18.48
C GLY A 82 14.22 10.36 18.57
N GLN A 83 14.43 11.64 18.85
CA GLN A 83 13.41 12.67 18.90
C GLN A 83 14.02 14.04 18.64
N VAL A 84 13.45 14.76 17.68
CA VAL A 84 13.75 16.16 17.45
C VAL A 84 12.42 16.90 17.32
N GLU A 85 12.34 18.07 17.95
CA GLU A 85 11.19 18.98 17.94
C GLU A 85 10.68 19.26 16.51
N SER A 86 9.37 19.50 16.39
CA SER A 86 8.68 19.78 15.12
C SER A 86 9.28 20.95 14.32
N SER A 87 9.92 21.91 15.01
CA SER A 87 10.63 23.06 14.43
C SER A 87 11.74 22.66 13.45
N ASN A 88 12.37 21.51 13.63
CA ASN A 88 13.47 21.05 12.78
C ASN A 88 13.01 20.34 11.50
N LEU A 89 11.74 19.93 11.40
CA LEU A 89 11.22 19.26 10.20
C LEU A 89 11.14 20.21 9.00
N LYS A 90 10.70 21.46 9.21
CA LYS A 90 10.63 22.48 8.15
C LYS A 90 12.01 22.80 7.58
N SER A 91 13.04 22.84 8.43
CA SER A 91 14.43 23.03 7.99
C SER A 91 14.89 21.89 7.08
N LEU A 92 14.57 20.63 7.40
CA LEU A 92 14.93 19.50 6.54
C LEU A 92 14.34 19.60 5.13
N LEU A 93 13.13 20.14 5.00
CA LEU A 93 12.49 20.36 3.69
C LEU A 93 13.14 21.48 2.87
N LYS A 94 14.09 22.25 3.42
CA LYS A 94 14.92 23.20 2.66
C LYS A 94 16.18 22.56 2.05
N ILE A 95 16.48 21.30 2.37
CA ILE A 95 17.70 20.64 1.92
C ILE A 95 17.68 20.32 0.41
N GLY A 96 16.49 20.25 -0.21
CA GLY A 96 16.37 19.92 -1.62
C GLY A 96 16.83 18.49 -1.96
N ASN A 97 16.74 17.58 -0.98
CA ASN A 97 17.07 16.17 -1.14
C ASN A 97 15.86 15.33 -0.76
N ILE A 98 15.50 14.38 -1.63
CA ILE A 98 14.34 13.52 -1.45
C ILE A 98 14.43 12.66 -0.18
N GLU A 99 15.63 12.23 0.21
CA GLU A 99 15.83 11.44 1.45
C GLU A 99 15.47 12.26 2.70
N ALA A 100 15.65 13.58 2.67
CA ALA A 100 15.20 14.45 3.75
C ALA A 100 13.66 14.53 3.78
N VAL A 101 13.01 14.53 2.62
CA VAL A 101 11.54 14.49 2.52
C VAL A 101 11.00 13.17 3.07
N VAL A 102 11.61 12.03 2.71
CA VAL A 102 11.27 10.70 3.25
C VAL A 102 11.45 10.66 4.76
N ALA A 103 12.56 11.18 5.28
CA ALA A 103 12.82 11.27 6.71
C ALA A 103 11.74 12.08 7.44
N VAL A 104 11.34 13.23 6.88
CA VAL A 104 10.28 14.07 7.46
C VAL A 104 8.92 13.36 7.39
N ALA A 105 8.60 12.72 6.27
CA ALA A 105 7.36 11.95 6.11
C ALA A 105 7.25 10.87 7.20
N ASN A 106 8.34 10.13 7.44
CA ASN A 106 8.45 9.08 8.45
C ASN A 106 8.51 9.58 9.90
N SER A 107 8.56 10.90 10.15
CA SER A 107 8.65 11.43 11.49
C SER A 107 7.36 11.20 12.28
N GLN A 108 7.50 10.72 13.52
CA GLN A 108 6.39 10.64 14.49
C GLN A 108 5.81 12.05 14.80
N ASN A 109 6.63 13.09 14.68
CA ASN A 109 6.25 14.49 14.94
C ASN A 109 5.68 15.22 13.71
N LEU A 110 5.43 14.51 12.59
CA LEU A 110 4.76 15.11 11.43
C LEU A 110 3.37 15.60 11.82
N ASN A 111 3.06 16.84 11.44
CA ASN A 111 1.78 17.50 11.69
C ASN A 111 1.23 18.12 10.40
N SER A 112 0.00 18.66 10.45
CA SER A 112 -0.68 19.23 9.29
C SER A 112 0.08 20.40 8.64
N GLU A 113 0.76 21.25 9.43
CA GLU A 113 1.53 22.38 8.87
C GLU A 113 2.70 21.92 7.99
N VAL A 114 3.33 20.81 8.35
CA VAL A 114 4.49 20.26 7.64
C VAL A 114 4.05 19.32 6.51
N LEU A 115 2.90 18.65 6.65
CA LEU A 115 2.36 17.70 5.68
C LEU A 115 2.25 18.29 4.27
N ASP A 116 1.69 19.50 4.13
CA ASP A 116 1.59 20.19 2.84
C ASP A 116 2.96 20.34 2.17
N LEU A 117 3.97 20.70 2.97
CA LEU A 117 5.32 20.95 2.48
C LEU A 117 6.01 19.64 2.08
N VAL A 118 5.78 18.56 2.83
CA VAL A 118 6.28 17.21 2.47
C VAL A 118 5.71 16.79 1.13
N TRP A 119 4.38 16.88 0.96
CA TRP A 119 3.74 16.47 -0.28
C TRP A 119 4.20 17.32 -1.47
N TRP A 120 4.30 18.64 -1.28
CA TRP A 120 4.85 19.53 -2.29
C TRP A 120 6.30 19.18 -2.65
N CYS A 121 7.17 18.96 -1.66
CA CYS A 121 8.57 18.57 -1.88
C CYS A 121 8.72 17.21 -2.60
N ALA A 122 7.76 16.31 -2.44
CA ALA A 122 7.76 15.01 -3.11
C ALA A 122 7.41 15.08 -4.61
N THR A 123 6.89 16.21 -5.09
CA THR A 123 6.37 16.34 -6.47
C THR A 123 7.44 16.14 -7.55
N ASN A 124 7.12 15.44 -8.65
CA ASN A 124 8.06 15.12 -9.74
C ASN A 124 9.34 14.42 -9.26
N THR A 125 9.21 13.53 -8.28
CA THR A 125 10.32 12.68 -7.83
C THR A 125 9.93 11.22 -7.94
N ASP A 126 10.93 10.36 -8.13
CA ASP A 126 10.71 8.90 -8.27
C ASP A 126 10.06 8.28 -7.03
N GLN A 127 10.21 8.93 -5.87
CA GLN A 127 9.65 8.50 -4.58
C GLN A 127 8.27 9.11 -4.27
N GLN A 128 7.68 9.92 -5.16
CA GLN A 128 6.39 10.57 -4.89
C GLN A 128 5.28 9.56 -4.58
N ALA A 129 5.19 8.48 -5.35
CA ALA A 129 4.20 7.43 -5.13
C ALA A 129 4.45 6.66 -3.83
N GLU A 130 5.71 6.42 -3.48
CA GLU A 130 6.08 5.72 -2.25
C GLU A 130 5.80 6.57 -1.01
N ILE A 131 6.20 7.85 -1.03
CA ILE A 131 5.87 8.84 0.01
C ILE A 131 4.35 8.97 0.14
N GLY A 132 3.62 9.04 -0.97
CA GLY A 132 2.16 9.11 -0.97
C GLY A 132 1.51 7.91 -0.29
N ARG A 133 1.92 6.69 -0.67
CA ARG A 133 1.46 5.46 -0.01
C ARG A 133 1.74 5.49 1.49
N PHE A 134 2.97 5.85 1.88
CA PHE A 134 3.35 5.94 3.28
C PHE A 134 2.49 6.96 4.05
N LEU A 135 2.30 8.17 3.50
CA LEU A 135 1.51 9.21 4.15
C LEU A 135 0.04 8.78 4.36
N LEU A 136 -0.55 8.07 3.40
CA LEU A 136 -1.92 7.55 3.51
C LEU A 136 -2.09 6.39 4.50
N THR A 137 -1.01 5.88 5.10
CA THR A 137 -1.10 4.95 6.25
C THR A 137 -1.45 5.66 7.56
N ARG A 138 -1.45 7.00 7.59
CA ARG A 138 -1.63 7.80 8.80
C ARG A 138 -3.03 8.42 8.85
N ASP A 139 -3.78 8.13 9.91
CA ASP A 139 -5.19 8.53 10.04
C ASP A 139 -5.44 10.04 9.85
N PHE A 140 -4.59 10.90 10.42
CA PHE A 140 -4.77 12.35 10.30
C PHE A 140 -4.54 12.87 8.87
N VAL A 141 -3.78 12.15 8.04
CA VAL A 141 -3.55 12.53 6.63
C VAL A 141 -4.81 12.27 5.81
N ILE A 142 -5.51 11.17 6.10
CA ILE A 142 -6.77 10.81 5.43
C ILE A 142 -7.83 11.91 5.61
N GLN A 143 -7.87 12.49 6.80
CA GLN A 143 -8.81 13.58 7.14
C GLN A 143 -8.33 14.96 6.65
N HIS A 144 -7.11 15.07 6.13
CA HIS A 144 -6.54 16.31 5.64
C HIS A 144 -6.80 16.47 4.13
N PRO A 145 -6.99 17.71 3.59
CA PRO A 145 -7.14 17.92 2.15
C PRO A 145 -6.00 17.33 1.29
N VAL A 146 -4.79 17.26 1.85
CA VAL A 146 -3.63 16.62 1.19
C VAL A 146 -3.85 15.13 0.99
N GLY A 147 -4.57 14.44 1.88
CA GLY A 147 -4.89 13.02 1.71
C GLY A 147 -5.63 12.77 0.39
N GLN A 148 -6.59 13.62 0.06
CA GLN A 148 -7.31 13.53 -1.21
C GLN A 148 -6.39 13.79 -2.42
N GLN A 149 -5.52 14.80 -2.33
CA GLN A 149 -4.54 15.09 -3.40
C GLN A 149 -3.58 13.91 -3.63
N ILE A 150 -3.13 13.26 -2.54
CA ILE A 150 -2.30 12.06 -2.64
C ILE A 150 -3.09 10.92 -3.28
N ALA A 151 -4.34 10.72 -2.89
CA ALA A 151 -5.19 9.68 -3.45
C ALA A 151 -5.44 9.88 -4.96
N ASP A 152 -5.72 11.11 -5.38
CA ASP A 152 -5.90 11.45 -6.79
C ASP A 152 -4.63 11.16 -7.60
N TYR A 153 -3.46 11.59 -7.09
CA TYR A 153 -2.17 11.28 -7.71
C TYR A 153 -1.92 9.76 -7.82
N LEU A 154 -2.13 9.01 -6.74
CA LEU A 154 -1.91 7.56 -6.73
C LEU A 154 -2.88 6.82 -7.65
N LEU A 155 -4.12 7.29 -7.77
CA LEU A 155 -5.11 6.74 -8.68
C LEU A 155 -4.69 6.94 -10.15
N GLU A 156 -4.16 8.11 -10.48
CA GLU A 156 -3.60 8.40 -11.81
C GLU A 156 -2.31 7.64 -12.09
N PHE A 157 -1.48 7.42 -11.07
CA PHE A 157 -0.21 6.70 -11.15
C PHE A 157 -0.39 5.17 -11.24
N LEU A 158 -1.50 4.64 -10.74
CA LEU A 158 -1.78 3.21 -10.63
C LEU A 158 -1.56 2.39 -11.93
N PRO A 159 -1.92 2.88 -13.14
CA PRO A 159 -1.67 2.17 -14.39
C PRO A 159 -0.18 1.92 -14.69
N PHE A 160 0.72 2.73 -14.11
CA PHE A 160 2.17 2.62 -14.28
C PHE A 160 2.83 1.75 -13.21
N THR A 161 2.03 1.15 -12.30
CA THR A 161 2.53 0.26 -11.26
C THR A 161 2.49 -1.20 -11.72
N ASP A 162 3.68 -1.79 -11.85
CA ASP A 162 3.85 -3.19 -12.26
C ASP A 162 3.90 -4.15 -11.06
N ASP A 163 4.43 -3.69 -9.92
CA ASP A 163 4.57 -4.50 -8.72
C ASP A 163 3.19 -4.89 -8.13
N PRO A 164 2.89 -6.19 -7.99
CA PRO A 164 1.60 -6.65 -7.47
C PRO A 164 1.31 -6.20 -6.04
N SER A 165 2.31 -6.22 -5.16
CA SER A 165 2.14 -5.81 -3.76
C SER A 165 1.82 -4.32 -3.68
N GLN A 166 2.52 -3.49 -4.45
CA GLN A 166 2.22 -2.06 -4.53
C GLN A 166 0.83 -1.78 -5.09
N LEU A 167 0.34 -2.56 -6.06
CA LEU A 167 -1.03 -2.43 -6.55
C LEU A 167 -2.06 -2.77 -5.48
N ILE A 168 -1.85 -3.86 -4.73
CA ILE A 168 -2.74 -4.26 -3.64
C ILE A 168 -2.76 -3.16 -2.58
N ASP A 169 -1.58 -2.73 -2.12
CA ASP A 169 -1.43 -1.72 -1.07
C ASP A 169 -2.02 -0.38 -1.48
N THR A 170 -1.72 0.09 -2.70
CA THR A 170 -2.28 1.34 -3.21
C THR A 170 -3.80 1.26 -3.32
N THR A 171 -4.34 0.15 -3.82
CA THR A 171 -5.80 -0.03 -3.91
C THR A 171 -6.44 -0.01 -2.53
N ASN A 172 -5.86 -0.74 -1.57
CA ASN A 172 -6.31 -0.79 -0.19
C ASN A 172 -6.31 0.61 0.45
N LEU A 173 -5.25 1.38 0.25
CA LEU A 173 -5.12 2.76 0.75
C LEU A 173 -6.13 3.71 0.12
N LEU A 174 -6.37 3.60 -1.20
CA LEU A 174 -7.32 4.45 -1.92
C LEU A 174 -8.77 4.20 -1.50
N LEU A 175 -9.10 2.98 -1.05
CA LEU A 175 -10.46 2.60 -0.65
C LEU A 175 -10.85 3.11 0.75
N GLN A 176 -9.96 3.80 1.45
CA GLN A 176 -10.27 4.47 2.71
C GLN A 176 -11.37 5.52 2.51
N GLU A 177 -12.12 5.79 3.57
CA GLU A 177 -13.28 6.68 3.52
C GLU A 177 -12.89 8.11 3.09
N GLY A 178 -13.68 8.71 2.21
CA GLY A 178 -13.50 10.09 1.75
C GLY A 178 -12.37 10.35 0.73
N LEU A 179 -11.46 9.40 0.49
CA LEU A 179 -10.30 9.64 -0.39
C LEU A 179 -10.64 9.63 -1.88
N ILE A 180 -11.47 8.69 -2.34
CA ILE A 180 -11.88 8.60 -3.75
C ILE A 180 -13.40 8.51 -3.91
N SER A 181 -13.90 9.01 -5.04
CA SER A 181 -15.31 8.95 -5.38
C SER A 181 -15.81 7.52 -5.61
N GLN A 182 -17.12 7.29 -5.49
CA GLN A 182 -17.72 6.00 -5.81
C GLN A 182 -17.46 5.58 -7.26
N VAL A 183 -17.46 6.52 -8.20
CA VAL A 183 -17.15 6.26 -9.62
C VAL A 183 -15.72 5.72 -9.78
N ALA A 184 -14.76 6.25 -9.03
CA ALA A 184 -13.40 5.74 -9.01
C ALA A 184 -13.32 4.33 -8.41
N LYS A 185 -14.05 4.07 -7.31
CA LYS A 185 -14.16 2.73 -6.71
C LYS A 185 -14.71 1.71 -7.72
N ASP A 186 -15.79 2.03 -8.40
CA ASP A 186 -16.42 1.13 -9.38
C ASP A 186 -15.48 0.84 -10.57
N ARG A 187 -14.72 1.87 -11.03
CA ARG A 187 -13.69 1.70 -12.06
C ARG A 187 -12.59 0.75 -11.60
N LEU A 188 -12.06 0.91 -10.38
CA LEU A 188 -11.04 0.02 -9.82
C LEU A 188 -11.56 -1.42 -9.68
N TRP A 189 -12.79 -1.60 -9.18
CA TRP A 189 -13.42 -2.91 -9.07
C TRP A 189 -13.52 -3.61 -10.44
N LYS A 190 -13.93 -2.87 -11.47
CA LYS A 190 -14.00 -3.38 -12.85
C LYS A 190 -12.63 -3.75 -13.40
N GLN A 191 -11.58 -2.97 -13.11
CA GLN A 191 -10.20 -3.32 -13.47
C GLN A 191 -9.74 -4.60 -12.76
N GLY A 192 -10.16 -4.81 -11.52
CA GLY A 192 -9.89 -6.02 -10.73
C GLY A 192 -10.36 -7.31 -11.37
N GLN A 193 -11.41 -7.26 -12.20
CA GLN A 193 -11.89 -8.41 -12.96
C GLN A 193 -10.83 -8.98 -13.91
N ARG A 194 -9.89 -8.14 -14.37
CA ARG A 194 -8.76 -8.52 -15.23
C ARG A 194 -7.46 -8.67 -14.44
N LYS A 195 -7.17 -7.77 -13.50
CA LYS A 195 -5.93 -7.75 -12.69
C LYS A 195 -6.29 -7.97 -11.22
N THR A 196 -6.19 -9.22 -10.76
CA THR A 196 -6.70 -9.66 -9.44
C THR A 196 -6.07 -8.95 -8.25
N ALA A 197 -4.88 -8.37 -8.39
CA ALA A 197 -4.25 -7.52 -7.37
C ALA A 197 -5.19 -6.40 -6.87
N PHE A 198 -5.97 -5.78 -7.76
CA PHE A 198 -6.97 -4.79 -7.32
C PHE A 198 -8.02 -5.43 -6.42
N LEU A 199 -8.56 -6.60 -6.80
CA LEU A 199 -9.58 -7.30 -6.00
C LEU A 199 -9.06 -7.67 -4.61
N VAL A 200 -7.78 -8.03 -4.47
CA VAL A 200 -7.17 -8.28 -3.16
C VAL A 200 -7.26 -7.03 -2.28
N GLY A 201 -6.93 -5.85 -2.82
CA GLY A 201 -7.06 -4.59 -2.08
C GLY A 201 -8.49 -4.32 -1.61
N PHE A 202 -9.50 -4.71 -2.41
CA PHE A 202 -10.91 -4.59 -2.01
C PHE A 202 -11.29 -5.56 -0.88
N ILE A 203 -10.95 -6.85 -0.99
CA ILE A 203 -11.32 -7.84 0.02
C ILE A 203 -10.61 -7.63 1.36
N GLU A 204 -9.48 -6.91 1.36
CA GLU A 204 -8.81 -6.49 2.60
C GLU A 204 -9.45 -5.28 3.23
N ARG A 205 -9.83 -4.26 2.44
CA ARG A 205 -10.30 -2.98 2.98
C ARG A 205 -11.80 -2.93 3.22
N LEU A 206 -12.60 -3.45 2.30
CA LEU A 206 -14.05 -3.26 2.26
C LEU A 206 -14.82 -4.51 2.65
N GLN A 207 -14.33 -5.28 3.64
CA GLN A 207 -15.08 -6.41 4.18
C GLN A 207 -16.43 -5.93 4.73
N GLY A 208 -17.52 -6.55 4.25
CA GLY A 208 -18.88 -6.12 4.58
C GLY A 208 -19.41 -4.94 3.76
N GLN A 209 -18.62 -4.37 2.85
CA GLN A 209 -18.98 -3.23 2.00
C GLN A 209 -18.45 -3.39 0.56
N LEU A 210 -18.28 -4.63 0.09
CA LEU A 210 -17.83 -4.93 -1.26
C LEU A 210 -18.89 -4.52 -2.30
N PRO A 211 -18.47 -4.04 -3.48
CA PRO A 211 -19.40 -3.68 -4.56
C PRO A 211 -20.25 -4.87 -5.03
N ASN A 212 -21.57 -4.68 -5.08
CA ASN A 212 -22.54 -5.69 -5.51
C ASN A 212 -23.04 -5.44 -6.95
N ASN A 213 -22.12 -5.46 -7.92
CA ASN A 213 -22.47 -5.13 -9.31
C ASN A 213 -23.30 -6.23 -10.00
N ASP A 214 -23.21 -7.46 -9.51
CA ASP A 214 -23.86 -8.64 -10.12
C ASP A 214 -25.21 -8.98 -9.45
N GLY A 215 -25.68 -8.14 -8.50
CA GLY A 215 -26.94 -8.38 -7.79
C GLY A 215 -26.93 -9.67 -6.98
N ILE A 216 -25.78 -10.03 -6.40
CA ILE A 216 -25.64 -11.17 -5.51
C ILE A 216 -26.56 -10.95 -4.31
N ILE A 217 -27.34 -11.97 -3.96
CA ILE A 217 -28.25 -11.96 -2.81
C ILE A 217 -27.75 -12.92 -1.72
N ALA A 218 -28.24 -12.71 -0.50
CA ALA A 218 -28.05 -13.65 0.60
C ALA A 218 -28.66 -15.02 0.28
N LEU A 219 -28.04 -16.07 0.81
CA LEU A 219 -28.57 -17.44 0.75
C LEU A 219 -29.48 -17.70 1.96
N ASN A 220 -30.52 -18.50 1.76
CA ASN A 220 -31.42 -18.88 2.85
C ASN A 220 -30.74 -19.92 3.74
N SER A 221 -30.58 -19.63 5.03
CA SER A 221 -30.21 -20.66 6.01
C SER A 221 -30.67 -20.31 7.41
N ASN A 222 -31.09 -21.33 8.16
CA ASN A 222 -31.56 -21.17 9.53
C ASN A 222 -30.44 -21.36 10.58
N GLY A 223 -29.22 -21.71 10.17
CA GLY A 223 -28.10 -22.03 11.07
C GLY A 223 -27.19 -20.83 11.35
N LYS A 224 -26.93 -20.56 12.65
CA LYS A 224 -26.00 -19.49 13.07
C LYS A 224 -24.58 -19.68 12.52
N GLU A 225 -24.14 -20.93 12.36
CA GLU A 225 -22.82 -21.27 11.83
C GLU A 225 -22.60 -20.82 10.38
N LEU A 226 -23.67 -20.61 9.60
CA LEU A 226 -23.57 -20.19 8.21
C LEU A 226 -24.05 -18.76 7.98
N ALA A 227 -24.49 -18.04 9.02
CA ALA A 227 -25.05 -16.70 8.88
C ALA A 227 -24.07 -15.71 8.20
N LEU A 228 -22.78 -15.79 8.56
CA LEU A 228 -21.74 -14.92 7.97
C LEU A 228 -21.55 -15.19 6.48
N VAL A 229 -21.43 -16.46 6.09
CA VAL A 229 -21.18 -16.87 4.69
C VAL A 229 -22.42 -16.68 3.82
N ASN A 230 -23.61 -16.84 4.38
CA ASN A 230 -24.87 -16.71 3.66
C ASN A 230 -25.38 -15.28 3.58
N SER A 231 -24.78 -14.33 4.30
CA SER A 231 -25.05 -12.91 4.09
C SER A 231 -24.70 -12.48 2.65
N GLU A 232 -25.32 -11.41 2.16
CA GLU A 232 -25.02 -10.84 0.85
C GLU A 232 -23.51 -10.57 0.68
N GLN A 233 -22.91 -9.91 1.68
CA GLN A 233 -21.50 -9.53 1.66
C GLN A 233 -20.57 -10.74 1.82
N GLY A 234 -20.98 -11.76 2.58
CA GLY A 234 -20.30 -13.04 2.64
C GLY A 234 -20.25 -13.71 1.26
N GLN A 235 -21.38 -13.74 0.55
CA GLN A 235 -21.45 -14.30 -0.80
C GLN A 235 -20.59 -13.53 -1.81
N ILE A 236 -20.60 -12.19 -1.76
CA ILE A 236 -19.74 -11.36 -2.62
C ILE A 236 -18.27 -11.65 -2.34
N LEU A 237 -17.86 -11.68 -1.06
CA LEU A 237 -16.49 -11.96 -0.67
C LEU A 237 -16.02 -13.34 -1.14
N LEU A 238 -16.77 -14.41 -0.84
CA LEU A 238 -16.37 -15.77 -1.17
C LEU A 238 -16.30 -16.00 -2.69
N LYS A 239 -17.24 -15.42 -3.46
CA LYS A 239 -17.19 -15.46 -4.93
C LYS A 239 -15.98 -14.70 -5.48
N THR A 240 -15.68 -13.54 -4.91
CA THR A 240 -14.49 -12.74 -5.29
C THR A 240 -13.20 -13.50 -5.00
N ILE A 241 -13.08 -14.12 -3.82
CA ILE A 241 -11.93 -14.97 -3.45
C ILE A 241 -11.80 -16.16 -4.41
N SER A 242 -12.90 -16.87 -4.70
CA SER A 242 -12.89 -17.97 -5.66
C SER A 242 -12.38 -17.52 -7.03
N GLN A 243 -12.81 -16.35 -7.50
CA GLN A 243 -12.33 -15.75 -8.75
C GLN A 243 -10.83 -15.43 -8.72
N ILE A 244 -10.33 -14.81 -7.64
CA ILE A 244 -8.91 -14.48 -7.51
C ILE A 244 -8.08 -15.76 -7.58
N LEU A 245 -8.44 -16.77 -6.78
CA LEU A 245 -7.73 -18.05 -6.74
C LEU A 245 -7.78 -18.79 -8.09
N LYS A 246 -8.88 -18.67 -8.86
CA LYS A 246 -8.98 -19.22 -10.24
C LYS A 246 -8.05 -18.54 -11.23
N LYS A 247 -7.55 -17.34 -10.96
CA LYS A 247 -6.67 -16.60 -11.87
C LYS A 247 -5.25 -16.43 -11.33
N ILE A 248 -4.92 -17.11 -10.24
CA ILE A 248 -3.66 -16.89 -9.54
C ILE A 248 -2.43 -17.15 -10.44
N ASN A 249 -1.50 -16.21 -10.42
CA ASN A 249 -0.23 -16.23 -11.13
C ASN A 249 0.91 -15.48 -10.41
N GLN A 250 0.65 -14.95 -9.22
CA GLN A 250 1.58 -14.12 -8.43
C GLN A 250 1.46 -14.55 -6.96
N GLU A 251 2.60 -14.73 -6.27
CA GLU A 251 2.61 -15.28 -4.91
C GLU A 251 1.98 -14.34 -3.88
N HIS A 252 2.28 -13.03 -3.93
CA HIS A 252 1.74 -12.08 -2.97
C HIS A 252 0.21 -11.93 -3.06
N VAL A 253 -0.35 -12.05 -4.26
CA VAL A 253 -1.81 -12.12 -4.47
C VAL A 253 -2.37 -13.36 -3.78
N LEU A 254 -1.66 -14.50 -3.84
CA LEU A 254 -2.11 -15.75 -3.24
C LEU A 254 -2.09 -15.66 -1.72
N TYR A 255 -0.94 -15.33 -1.14
CA TYR A 255 -0.74 -15.24 0.31
C TYR A 255 -1.81 -14.37 0.96
N ARG A 256 -1.97 -13.14 0.48
CA ARG A 256 -2.93 -12.18 1.02
C ARG A 256 -4.39 -12.62 0.85
N THR A 257 -4.72 -13.28 -0.27
CA THR A 257 -6.07 -13.82 -0.47
C THR A 257 -6.38 -14.96 0.53
N LEU A 258 -5.41 -15.84 0.81
CA LEU A 258 -5.58 -16.92 1.77
C LEU A 258 -5.70 -16.38 3.20
N GLU A 259 -4.89 -15.38 3.57
CA GLU A 259 -4.98 -14.70 4.86
C GLU A 259 -6.35 -14.04 5.07
N VAL A 260 -6.86 -13.31 4.07
CA VAL A 260 -8.20 -12.70 4.15
C VAL A 260 -9.28 -13.77 4.32
N LEU A 261 -9.19 -14.89 3.59
CA LEU A 261 -10.17 -15.97 3.68
C LEU A 261 -10.21 -16.59 5.08
N GLY A 262 -9.05 -16.97 5.61
CA GLY A 262 -8.94 -17.57 6.94
C GLY A 262 -9.38 -16.60 8.04
N ALA A 263 -8.90 -15.36 7.98
CA ALA A 263 -9.26 -14.33 8.95
C ALA A 263 -10.77 -14.02 8.95
N TYR A 264 -11.39 -13.92 7.78
CA TYR A 264 -12.82 -13.66 7.65
C TYR A 264 -13.67 -14.80 8.23
N LEU A 265 -13.25 -16.05 8.05
CA LEU A 265 -14.00 -17.23 8.51
C LEU A 265 -13.54 -17.76 9.87
N LYS A 266 -12.62 -17.06 10.54
CA LYS A 266 -11.93 -17.50 11.75
C LYS A 266 -12.87 -18.18 12.75
N HIS A 267 -12.48 -19.37 13.19
CA HIS A 267 -13.20 -20.14 14.18
C HIS A 267 -12.30 -20.43 15.39
N PRO A 268 -12.75 -20.24 16.65
CA PRO A 268 -11.90 -20.40 17.84
C PRO A 268 -11.26 -21.78 18.00
N MET A 269 -11.92 -22.82 17.49
CA MET A 269 -11.45 -24.21 17.59
C MET A 269 -10.56 -24.63 16.41
N ILE A 270 -10.47 -23.84 15.35
CA ILE A 270 -9.65 -24.14 14.17
C ILE A 270 -8.36 -23.35 14.28
N GLN A 271 -7.23 -24.02 14.07
CA GLN A 271 -5.92 -23.39 14.01
C GLN A 271 -5.40 -23.48 12.57
N PRO A 272 -4.78 -22.43 12.03
CA PRO A 272 -4.10 -22.51 10.75
C PRO A 272 -3.01 -23.58 10.77
N LEU A 273 -2.92 -24.37 9.70
CA LEU A 273 -1.94 -25.43 9.53
C LEU A 273 -1.23 -25.28 8.18
N ALA A 274 -0.03 -25.85 8.08
CA ALA A 274 0.78 -25.84 6.84
C ALA A 274 0.43 -27.01 5.89
N ASP A 275 -0.46 -27.92 6.29
CA ASP A 275 -0.89 -29.06 5.49
C ASP A 275 -2.42 -29.10 5.35
N ILE A 276 -2.90 -29.15 4.11
CA ILE A 276 -4.34 -29.10 3.79
C ILE A 276 -5.09 -30.35 4.27
N GLN A 277 -4.46 -31.52 4.30
CA GLN A 277 -5.08 -32.77 4.75
C GLN A 277 -5.24 -32.76 6.27
N GLN A 278 -4.23 -32.29 7.00
CA GLN A 278 -4.34 -32.11 8.45
C GLN A 278 -5.43 -31.11 8.81
N LEU A 279 -5.59 -30.04 8.02
CA LEU A 279 -6.65 -29.07 8.22
C LEU A 279 -8.05 -29.66 7.94
N GLN A 280 -8.19 -30.50 6.91
CA GLN A 280 -9.43 -31.24 6.64
C GLN A 280 -9.79 -32.18 7.80
N ILE A 281 -8.80 -32.90 8.34
CA ILE A 281 -8.99 -33.78 9.52
C ILE A 281 -9.44 -32.95 10.73
N GLN A 282 -8.80 -31.81 10.98
CA GLN A 282 -9.17 -30.94 12.10
C GLN A 282 -10.61 -30.42 11.96
N ALA A 283 -11.00 -29.94 10.78
CA ALA A 283 -12.36 -29.48 10.51
C ALA A 283 -13.40 -30.59 10.69
N GLN A 284 -13.10 -31.81 10.23
CA GLN A 284 -13.96 -32.97 10.40
C GLN A 284 -14.13 -33.33 11.89
N GLN A 285 -13.04 -33.44 12.63
CA GLN A 285 -13.08 -33.78 14.06
C GLN A 285 -13.90 -32.78 14.86
N ILE A 286 -13.81 -31.49 14.55
CA ILE A 286 -14.59 -30.45 15.23
C ILE A 286 -16.07 -30.56 14.87
N CYS A 287 -16.42 -30.81 13.61
CA CYS A 287 -17.80 -31.10 13.22
C CYS A 287 -18.37 -32.30 14.00
N GLU A 288 -17.64 -33.41 14.04
CA GLU A 288 -18.03 -34.64 14.75
C GLU A 288 -18.22 -34.38 16.25
N ASN A 289 -17.28 -33.69 16.89
CA ASN A 289 -17.34 -33.36 18.31
C ASN A 289 -18.51 -32.44 18.67
N LEU A 290 -18.92 -31.56 17.75
CA LEU A 290 -20.06 -30.66 17.91
C LEU A 290 -21.39 -31.27 17.44
N GLY A 291 -21.38 -32.50 16.91
CA GLY A 291 -22.56 -33.16 16.35
C GLY A 291 -23.11 -32.47 15.09
N LEU A 292 -22.26 -31.74 14.36
CA LEU A 292 -22.62 -31.02 13.14
C LEU A 292 -22.32 -31.91 11.92
N THR A 293 -23.36 -32.29 11.17
CA THR A 293 -23.24 -33.17 10.00
C THR A 293 -23.36 -32.42 8.66
N ASP A 294 -23.53 -31.11 8.69
CA ASP A 294 -23.68 -30.28 7.49
C ASP A 294 -22.34 -30.07 6.79
N GLU A 295 -22.24 -30.54 5.53
CA GLU A 295 -21.05 -30.39 4.69
C GLU A 295 -20.67 -28.91 4.47
N LYS A 296 -21.65 -27.99 4.42
CA LYS A 296 -21.37 -26.53 4.33
C LYS A 296 -20.67 -26.04 5.59
N ILE A 297 -21.03 -26.55 6.77
CA ILE A 297 -20.35 -26.19 8.02
C ILE A 297 -18.91 -26.71 8.02
N GLN A 298 -18.70 -27.97 7.61
CA GLN A 298 -17.35 -28.53 7.49
C GLN A 298 -16.48 -27.74 6.50
N ALA A 299 -17.04 -27.36 5.35
CA ALA A 299 -16.36 -26.52 4.37
C ALA A 299 -15.99 -25.15 4.95
N ARG A 300 -16.89 -24.50 5.69
CA ARG A 300 -16.57 -23.25 6.40
C ARG A 300 -15.42 -23.45 7.39
N LEU A 301 -15.45 -24.51 8.20
CA LEU A 301 -14.40 -24.79 9.19
C LEU A 301 -13.06 -25.05 8.52
N LEU A 302 -13.02 -25.81 7.42
CA LEU A 302 -11.81 -25.99 6.60
C LEU A 302 -11.25 -24.63 6.17
N LEU A 303 -12.08 -23.77 5.59
CA LEU A 303 -11.63 -22.46 5.10
C LEU A 303 -11.18 -21.52 6.24
N SER A 304 -11.67 -21.70 7.46
CA SER A 304 -11.29 -20.87 8.61
C SER A 304 -9.85 -21.05 9.09
N GLY A 305 -9.18 -22.15 8.72
CA GLY A 305 -7.76 -22.37 8.99
C GLY A 305 -6.85 -22.19 7.78
N VAL A 306 -7.40 -21.72 6.65
CA VAL A 306 -6.60 -21.40 5.46
C VAL A 306 -5.72 -20.20 5.74
N SER A 307 -4.45 -20.28 5.36
CA SER A 307 -3.45 -19.21 5.50
C SER A 307 -2.35 -19.41 4.46
N GLU A 308 -1.42 -18.46 4.37
CA GLU A 308 -0.23 -18.58 3.51
C GLU A 308 0.65 -19.78 3.88
N GLN A 309 0.56 -20.29 5.12
CA GLN A 309 1.34 -21.43 5.62
C GLN A 309 1.16 -22.69 4.75
N LEU A 310 -0.01 -22.84 4.12
CA LEU A 310 -0.32 -23.95 3.23
C LEU A 310 0.51 -23.96 1.94
N VAL A 311 1.09 -22.83 1.56
CA VAL A 311 1.67 -22.65 0.22
C VAL A 311 3.10 -22.12 0.24
N VAL A 312 3.49 -21.37 1.28
CA VAL A 312 4.77 -20.65 1.35
C VAL A 312 6.00 -21.56 1.20
N SER A 313 5.98 -22.72 1.86
CA SER A 313 7.08 -23.69 1.80
C SER A 313 7.27 -24.25 0.39
N THR A 314 6.17 -24.55 -0.30
CA THR A 314 6.17 -25.09 -1.66
C THR A 314 6.57 -24.04 -2.69
N ILE A 315 6.12 -22.80 -2.53
CA ILE A 315 6.52 -21.69 -3.43
C ILE A 315 8.01 -21.40 -3.28
N SER A 316 8.50 -21.28 -2.05
CA SER A 316 9.92 -21.02 -1.76
C SER A 316 10.82 -22.15 -2.25
N ALA A 317 10.47 -23.42 -1.99
CA ALA A 317 11.28 -24.57 -2.38
C ALA A 317 11.41 -24.76 -3.90
N HIS A 318 10.46 -24.23 -4.69
CA HIS A 318 10.40 -24.42 -6.13
C HIS A 318 10.50 -23.10 -6.93
N SER A 319 10.72 -21.97 -6.26
CA SER A 319 10.74 -20.62 -6.86
C SER A 319 9.57 -20.41 -7.83
N LEU A 320 8.35 -20.75 -7.40
CA LEU A 320 7.19 -20.79 -8.29
C LEU A 320 6.78 -19.38 -8.73
N ALA A 321 6.58 -19.20 -10.04
CA ALA A 321 6.05 -17.97 -10.60
C ALA A 321 5.01 -18.26 -11.70
N GLY A 322 4.13 -17.30 -11.97
CA GLY A 322 3.18 -17.39 -13.08
C GLY A 322 2.20 -18.56 -12.95
N SER A 323 1.89 -19.21 -14.07
CA SER A 323 0.95 -20.34 -14.12
C SER A 323 1.44 -21.58 -13.36
N ALA A 324 2.74 -21.70 -13.08
CA ALA A 324 3.31 -22.83 -12.34
C ALA A 324 2.78 -22.91 -10.90
N ILE A 325 2.51 -21.77 -10.27
CA ILE A 325 1.93 -21.67 -8.92
C ILE A 325 0.67 -22.55 -8.83
N ARG A 326 -0.28 -22.32 -9.74
CA ARG A 326 -1.57 -23.02 -9.72
C ARG A 326 -1.45 -24.51 -10.02
N LYS A 327 -0.59 -24.86 -10.98
CA LYS A 327 -0.40 -26.28 -11.36
C LYS A 327 0.18 -27.08 -10.20
N LYS A 328 1.22 -26.55 -9.55
CA LYS A 328 1.93 -27.23 -8.46
C LYS A 328 1.10 -27.27 -7.16
N LEU A 329 0.37 -26.19 -6.86
CA LEU A 329 -0.47 -26.08 -5.67
C LEU A 329 -1.90 -26.59 -5.85
N SER A 330 -2.21 -27.29 -6.96
CA SER A 330 -3.56 -27.81 -7.22
C SER A 330 -4.10 -28.69 -6.08
N HIS A 331 -3.25 -29.47 -5.42
CA HIS A 331 -3.60 -30.28 -4.25
C HIS A 331 -4.07 -29.46 -3.03
N VAL A 332 -3.65 -28.19 -2.92
CA VAL A 332 -4.10 -27.25 -1.88
C VAL A 332 -5.27 -26.41 -2.38
N LEU A 333 -5.17 -25.88 -3.61
CA LEU A 333 -6.14 -24.93 -4.15
C LEU A 333 -7.47 -25.58 -4.53
N ASN A 334 -7.49 -26.85 -4.97
CA ASN A 334 -8.72 -27.53 -5.35
C ASN A 334 -9.65 -27.74 -4.15
N PRO A 335 -9.21 -28.31 -3.00
CA PRO A 335 -10.06 -28.40 -1.80
C PRO A 335 -10.64 -27.05 -1.36
N ILE A 336 -9.85 -25.98 -1.41
CA ILE A 336 -10.30 -24.62 -1.07
C ILE A 336 -11.37 -24.15 -2.06
N GLN A 337 -11.17 -24.37 -3.36
CA GLN A 337 -12.16 -24.00 -4.39
C GLN A 337 -13.45 -24.80 -4.29
N ASP A 338 -13.37 -26.09 -3.96
CA ASP A 338 -14.53 -26.94 -3.79
C ASP A 338 -15.36 -26.51 -2.57
N ALA A 339 -14.70 -26.18 -1.45
CA ALA A 339 -15.34 -25.60 -0.28
C ALA A 339 -16.00 -24.24 -0.58
N LEU A 340 -15.30 -23.34 -1.30
CA LEU A 340 -15.86 -22.06 -1.73
C LEU A 340 -17.08 -22.25 -2.63
N LYS A 341 -17.02 -23.19 -3.57
CA LYS A 341 -18.14 -23.53 -4.45
C LYS A 341 -19.34 -24.06 -3.67
N LEU A 342 -19.11 -24.92 -2.69
CA LEU A 342 -20.16 -25.46 -1.83
C LEU A 342 -20.85 -24.35 -1.02
N LEU A 343 -20.08 -23.42 -0.44
CA LEU A 343 -20.61 -22.30 0.35
C LEU A 343 -21.29 -21.20 -0.47
N THR A 344 -21.01 -21.12 -1.77
CA THR A 344 -21.59 -20.12 -2.67
C THR A 344 -22.71 -20.66 -3.56
N SER A 345 -23.04 -21.94 -3.37
CA SER A 345 -24.19 -22.59 -4.00
C SER A 345 -25.41 -22.52 -3.07
N PRO A 346 -26.63 -22.29 -3.61
CA PRO A 346 -27.86 -22.22 -2.82
C PRO A 346 -28.07 -23.40 -1.88
#